data_AF-A0A9C9G7P8-F1
#
_entry.id   AF-A0A9C9G7P8-F1
#
_cell.length_a   1.000
_cell.length_b   1.000
_cell.length_c   1.000
_cell.angle_alpha   90.00
_cell.angle_beta   90.00
_cell.angle_gamma   90.00
#
_symmetry.space_group_name_H-M   'P 1'
#
loop_
_entity.id
_entity.type
_entity.pdbx_description
1 polymer ?
#
loop_
_entity_poly.entity_id
_entity_poly.type
_entity_poly.pdbx_seq_one_letter_code
_entity_poly.pdbx_strand_id
1 'polypeptide(L)'
;MAMHHFIKKAGQCALASALCLALTGLSAVQASEKVITLIQLQDVHGNIAPHAGILKTDNGGVRYVTSGGGLAKTKTIINQIRAENPNNLLLAVGDMVHGTAETMFTVGDAIMPTLNSFGIDAYTPGNWEFGYGPAVFRNRFTSFGPKPGIAPNLAVMANQVDCTGVPGCVEMPPPPVASAGHVIRANFPSLAINLYNDADTAPLPAFLHNKRVLAPYKIFVVDGVTIAVIGITA
;
A
#
# COMPACT_ATOMS: atom_id res chain seq x y z
N MET A 1 64.40 53.03 -3.42
CA MET A 1 65.47 53.96 -3.83
C MET A 1 66.22 53.34 -5.01
N ALA A 2 66.18 54.02 -6.16
CA ALA A 2 66.97 53.86 -7.40
C ALA A 2 67.18 52.45 -8.00
N MET A 3 66.57 52.10 -9.13
CA MET A 3 66.91 52.44 -10.54
C MET A 3 68.14 51.73 -11.14
N HIS A 4 67.81 50.92 -12.16
CA HIS A 4 68.44 50.76 -13.47
C HIS A 4 69.80 50.06 -13.64
N HIS A 5 69.78 48.99 -14.44
CA HIS A 5 70.72 48.81 -15.55
C HIS A 5 70.02 48.27 -16.81
N PHE A 6 70.39 48.86 -17.95
CA PHE A 6 69.90 48.66 -19.30
C PHE A 6 70.74 47.59 -20.04
N ILE A 7 70.17 46.97 -21.10
CA ILE A 7 70.67 46.86 -22.50
C ILE A 7 70.27 45.53 -23.18
N LYS A 8 69.34 45.68 -24.14
CA LYS A 8 69.21 45.11 -25.51
C LYS A 8 69.52 43.62 -25.78
N LYS A 9 68.54 42.92 -26.39
CA LYS A 9 68.54 42.66 -27.85
C LYS A 9 67.18 42.15 -28.35
N ALA A 10 66.81 42.65 -29.51
CA ALA A 10 65.63 42.31 -30.29
C ALA A 10 65.81 40.95 -30.99
N GLY A 11 64.72 40.20 -31.09
CA GLY A 11 64.57 39.02 -31.92
C GLY A 11 63.08 38.70 -32.04
N GLN A 12 62.43 39.27 -33.04
CA GLN A 12 61.05 38.95 -33.39
C GLN A 12 60.99 37.54 -34.00
N CYS A 13 60.10 36.68 -33.50
CA CYS A 13 59.55 35.59 -34.29
C CYS A 13 58.16 35.20 -33.79
N ALA A 14 57.19 35.42 -34.68
CA ALA A 14 55.90 34.76 -34.86
C ALA A 14 54.88 34.71 -33.70
N LEU A 15 53.77 35.41 -33.94
CA LEU A 15 52.44 35.14 -33.40
C LEU A 15 52.08 33.65 -33.48
N ALA A 16 51.61 33.09 -32.37
CA ALA A 16 50.50 32.14 -32.33
C ALA A 16 49.94 32.06 -30.90
N SER A 17 49.28 33.13 -30.46
CA SER A 17 48.30 33.05 -29.38
C SER A 17 47.10 32.26 -29.90
N ALA A 18 47.08 30.95 -29.64
CA ALA A 18 45.89 30.12 -29.78
C ALA A 18 45.73 29.28 -28.51
N LEU A 19 45.19 29.95 -27.50
CA LEU A 19 44.18 29.46 -26.58
C LEU A 19 43.82 27.97 -26.74
N CYS A 20 44.51 27.09 -26.01
CA CYS A 20 44.02 25.74 -25.71
C CYS A 20 43.62 25.68 -24.22
N LEU A 21 42.74 26.61 -23.83
CA LEU A 21 41.82 26.39 -22.71
C LEU A 21 40.70 25.47 -23.23
N ALA A 22 40.98 24.17 -23.31
CA ALA A 22 39.98 23.14 -23.64
C ALA A 22 39.89 22.08 -22.53
N LEU A 23 40.06 22.50 -21.27
CA LEU A 23 39.86 21.65 -20.08
C LEU A 23 38.63 22.06 -19.24
N THR A 24 37.67 22.78 -19.82
CA THR A 24 36.42 23.13 -19.14
C THR A 24 35.28 22.37 -19.80
N GLY A 25 34.84 21.26 -19.19
CA GLY A 25 33.62 20.61 -19.65
C GLY A 25 33.28 19.23 -19.12
N LEU A 26 34.16 18.52 -18.40
CA LEU A 26 33.68 17.38 -17.61
C LEU A 26 33.07 17.91 -16.31
N SER A 27 31.85 18.44 -16.41
CA SER A 27 30.94 18.36 -15.28
C SER A 27 30.78 16.87 -15.01
N ALA A 28 31.39 16.38 -13.92
CA ALA A 28 30.98 15.12 -13.34
C ALA A 28 29.46 15.24 -13.17
N VAL A 29 28.70 14.39 -13.88
CA VAL A 29 27.28 14.22 -13.58
C VAL A 29 27.27 13.66 -12.17
N GLN A 30 27.12 14.55 -11.19
CA GLN A 30 26.86 14.17 -9.82
C GLN A 30 25.51 13.46 -9.89
N ALA A 31 25.52 12.13 -9.85
CA ALA A 31 24.29 11.37 -9.77
C ALA A 31 23.59 11.83 -8.50
N SER A 32 22.51 12.60 -8.66
CA SER A 32 21.63 12.97 -7.56
C SER A 32 21.19 11.69 -6.88
N GLU A 33 21.39 11.60 -5.57
CA GLU A 33 20.86 10.50 -4.76
C GLU A 33 19.33 10.45 -4.98
N LYS A 34 18.83 9.26 -5.34
CA LYS A 34 17.41 9.02 -5.53
C LYS A 34 16.85 8.40 -4.26
N VAL A 35 15.97 9.11 -3.58
CA VAL A 35 15.33 8.64 -2.35
C VAL A 35 13.89 8.23 -2.68
N ILE A 36 13.59 6.95 -2.44
CA ILE A 36 12.24 6.39 -2.63
C ILE A 36 11.71 5.97 -1.27
N THR A 37 10.56 6.50 -0.88
CA THR A 37 9.93 6.20 0.41
C THR A 37 8.97 5.03 0.28
N LEU A 38 9.23 3.95 1.02
CA LEU A 38 8.30 2.83 1.15
C LEU A 38 7.45 3.02 2.40
N ILE A 39 6.14 3.15 2.21
CA ILE A 39 5.18 3.32 3.29
C ILE A 39 4.49 1.98 3.50
N GLN A 40 4.56 1.42 4.71
CA GLN A 40 3.96 0.13 5.03
C GLN A 40 2.72 0.29 5.91
N LEU A 41 1.66 -0.44 5.57
CA LEU A 41 0.44 -0.57 6.38
C LEU A 41 0.09 -2.06 6.52
N GLN A 42 -0.11 -2.55 7.74
CA GLN A 42 -0.38 -3.97 8.00
C GLN A 42 -1.17 -4.12 9.30
N ASP A 43 -1.76 -5.29 9.50
CA ASP A 43 -2.36 -5.72 10.78
C ASP A 43 -3.32 -4.68 11.37
N VAL A 44 -4.05 -3.97 10.52
CA VAL A 44 -5.06 -3.00 10.99
C VAL A 44 -6.14 -3.72 11.78
N HIS A 45 -6.42 -4.98 11.44
CA HIS A 45 -7.36 -5.83 12.13
C HIS A 45 -8.73 -5.18 12.37
N GLY A 46 -9.25 -4.46 11.36
CA GLY A 46 -10.53 -3.77 11.48
C GLY A 46 -10.54 -2.52 12.37
N ASN A 47 -9.42 -2.07 12.93
CA ASN A 47 -9.33 -0.88 13.80
C ASN A 47 -9.52 0.44 13.02
N ILE A 48 -10.76 0.70 12.60
CA ILE A 48 -11.16 1.91 11.85
C ILE A 48 -11.02 3.15 12.74
N ALA A 49 -11.53 3.08 13.97
CA ALA A 49 -11.53 4.16 14.94
C ALA A 49 -10.31 4.09 15.89
N PRO A 50 -9.90 5.24 16.47
CA PRO A 50 -8.93 5.23 17.55
C PRO A 50 -9.44 4.43 18.76
N HIS A 51 -8.55 3.69 19.42
CA HIS A 51 -8.89 2.82 20.55
C HIS A 51 -7.81 2.91 21.63
N ALA A 52 -8.15 2.44 22.84
CA ALA A 52 -7.16 2.35 23.91
C ALA A 52 -6.12 1.27 23.58
N GLY A 53 -4.86 1.51 23.94
CA GLY A 53 -3.78 0.58 23.62
C GLY A 53 -2.58 0.75 24.53
N ILE A 54 -1.68 -0.23 24.45
CA ILE A 54 -0.39 -0.22 25.14
C ILE A 54 0.69 -0.07 24.08
N LEU A 55 1.41 1.05 24.13
CA LEU A 55 2.51 1.32 23.23
C LEU A 55 3.83 1.10 23.95
N LYS A 56 4.83 0.59 23.24
CA LYS A 56 6.21 0.57 23.76
C LYS A 56 6.80 1.98 23.68
N THR A 57 7.57 2.36 24.69
CA THR A 57 8.36 3.60 24.69
C THR A 57 9.80 3.30 24.28
N ASP A 58 10.54 4.34 23.84
CA ASP A 58 11.90 4.20 23.32
C ASP A 58 12.88 3.61 24.35
N ASN A 59 12.60 3.80 25.64
CA ASN A 59 13.37 3.23 26.75
C ASN A 59 12.91 1.82 27.17
N GLY A 60 12.10 1.14 26.34
CA GLY A 60 11.61 -0.22 26.61
C GLY A 60 10.46 -0.30 27.63
N GLY A 61 9.95 0.84 28.09
CA GLY A 61 8.76 0.92 28.94
C GLY A 61 7.46 0.75 28.17
N VAL A 62 6.35 0.87 28.90
CA VAL A 62 5.00 0.85 28.34
C VAL A 62 4.29 2.17 28.59
N ARG A 63 3.53 2.63 27.59
CA ARG A 63 2.66 3.80 27.66
C ARG A 63 1.24 3.37 27.35
N TYR A 64 0.36 3.55 28.32
CA TYR A 64 -1.07 3.44 28.11
C TYR A 64 -1.57 4.66 27.35
N VAL A 65 -2.29 4.43 26.26
CA VAL A 65 -3.00 5.47 25.52
C VAL A 65 -4.49 5.17 25.56
N THR A 66 -5.30 6.20 25.81
CA THR A 66 -6.77 6.08 25.80
C THR A 66 -7.34 6.22 24.39
N SER A 67 -6.56 6.75 23.44
CA SER A 67 -6.96 6.95 22.04
C SER A 67 -5.73 6.92 21.10
N GLY A 68 -5.29 5.71 20.75
CA GLY A 68 -4.22 5.44 19.79
C GLY A 68 -4.76 5.04 18.42
N GLY A 69 -3.96 5.25 17.37
CA GLY A 69 -4.26 4.75 16.02
C GLY A 69 -5.56 5.29 15.40
N GLY A 70 -6.22 4.42 14.63
CA GLY A 70 -7.38 4.74 13.81
C GLY A 70 -7.00 5.21 12.40
N LEU A 71 -7.76 4.75 11.40
CA LEU A 71 -7.43 4.95 9.99
C LEU A 71 -7.42 6.41 9.54
N ALA A 72 -8.23 7.27 10.17
CA ALA A 72 -8.20 8.70 9.88
C ALA A 72 -6.83 9.32 10.22
N LYS A 73 -6.28 9.02 11.42
CA LYS A 73 -4.94 9.50 11.82
C LYS A 73 -3.86 8.88 10.94
N THR A 74 -3.96 7.58 10.67
CA THR A 74 -3.03 6.87 9.78
C THR A 74 -2.99 7.50 8.38
N LYS A 75 -4.15 7.82 7.80
CA LYS A 75 -4.25 8.46 6.49
C LYS A 75 -3.62 9.86 6.47
N THR A 76 -3.80 10.65 7.53
CA THR A 76 -3.14 11.95 7.67
C THR A 76 -1.62 11.82 7.63
N ILE A 77 -1.05 10.89 8.41
CA ILE A 77 0.40 10.66 8.42
C ILE A 77 0.90 10.17 7.05
N ILE A 78 0.20 9.23 6.41
CA ILE A 78 0.53 8.78 5.06
C ILE A 78 0.54 9.94 4.07
N ASN A 79 -0.48 10.80 4.11
CA ASN A 79 -0.55 11.96 3.22
C ASN A 79 0.58 12.98 3.50
N GLN A 80 0.99 13.15 4.75
CA GLN A 80 2.14 13.98 5.09
C GLN A 80 3.44 13.39 4.52
N ILE A 81 3.69 12.09 4.73
CA ILE A 81 4.88 11.41 4.18
C ILE A 81 4.93 11.54 2.64
N ARG A 82 3.77 11.44 1.98
CA ARG A 82 3.64 11.62 0.53
C ARG A 82 3.94 13.04 0.07
N ALA A 83 3.57 14.04 0.88
CA ALA A 83 3.87 15.44 0.59
C ALA A 83 5.36 15.76 0.80
N GLU A 84 6.01 15.11 1.76
CA GLU A 84 7.45 15.24 2.03
C GLU A 84 8.31 14.58 0.93
N ASN A 85 7.88 13.43 0.41
CA ASN A 85 8.54 12.78 -0.74
C ASN A 85 7.52 12.24 -1.76
N PRO A 86 7.37 12.88 -2.95
CA PRO A 86 6.46 12.38 -3.99
C PRO A 86 6.93 11.06 -4.62
N ASN A 87 8.20 10.68 -4.47
CA ASN A 87 8.73 9.39 -4.90
C ASN A 87 8.46 8.33 -3.84
N ASN A 88 7.22 7.88 -3.72
CA ASN A 88 6.81 6.92 -2.71
C ASN A 88 5.93 5.79 -3.24
N LEU A 89 5.83 4.71 -2.47
CA LEU A 89 4.89 3.61 -2.67
C LEU A 89 4.24 3.25 -1.34
N LEU A 90 2.91 3.16 -1.30
CA LEU A 90 2.15 2.61 -0.18
C LEU A 90 1.90 1.12 -0.41
N LEU A 91 2.59 0.31 0.38
CA LEU A 91 2.53 -1.14 0.39
C LEU A 91 1.70 -1.60 1.59
N ALA A 92 0.59 -2.30 1.33
CA ALA A 92 -0.24 -2.85 2.38
C ALA A 92 -0.07 -4.38 2.48
N VAL A 93 0.10 -4.91 3.69
CA VAL A 93 0.57 -6.28 3.95
C VAL A 93 -0.38 -7.02 4.89
N GLY A 94 -1.57 -7.34 4.39
CA GLY A 94 -2.48 -8.29 5.03
C GLY A 94 -3.13 -7.85 6.33
N ASP A 95 -4.06 -8.70 6.78
CA ASP A 95 -4.73 -8.64 8.08
C ASP A 95 -5.45 -7.31 8.33
N MET A 96 -6.20 -6.88 7.32
CA MET A 96 -6.88 -5.59 7.31
C MET A 96 -8.37 -5.73 7.62
N VAL A 97 -9.01 -6.77 7.07
CA VAL A 97 -10.49 -6.82 6.94
C VAL A 97 -11.23 -7.58 8.02
N HIS A 98 -10.55 -8.00 9.08
CA HIS A 98 -11.13 -8.77 10.20
C HIS A 98 -10.50 -8.33 11.53
N GLY A 99 -11.23 -8.38 12.64
CA GLY A 99 -10.67 -8.20 13.99
C GLY A 99 -11.52 -7.35 14.93
N THR A 100 -12.50 -6.64 14.40
CA THR A 100 -13.47 -5.84 15.18
C THR A 100 -14.91 -6.27 14.92
N ALA A 101 -15.84 -5.80 15.75
CA ALA A 101 -17.26 -6.04 15.57
C ALA A 101 -17.76 -5.48 14.23
N GLU A 102 -17.33 -4.28 13.84
CA GLU A 102 -17.76 -3.65 12.58
C GLU A 102 -17.35 -4.48 11.37
N THR A 103 -16.11 -4.99 11.37
CA THR A 103 -15.65 -5.88 10.29
C THR A 103 -16.35 -7.23 10.35
N MET A 104 -16.54 -7.83 11.53
CA MET A 104 -17.28 -9.09 11.70
C MET A 104 -18.72 -9.02 11.18
N PHE A 105 -19.49 -8.02 11.62
CA PHE A 105 -20.90 -7.86 11.25
C PHE A 105 -21.10 -7.37 9.82
N THR A 106 -20.06 -6.85 9.15
CA THR A 106 -20.17 -6.45 7.74
C THR A 106 -19.38 -7.35 6.80
N VAL A 107 -18.90 -8.50 7.30
CA VAL A 107 -18.08 -9.44 6.51
C VAL A 107 -16.82 -8.73 5.94
N GLY A 108 -16.34 -7.70 6.63
CA GLY A 108 -15.20 -6.84 6.28
C GLY A 108 -15.54 -5.63 5.39
N ASP A 109 -16.80 -5.39 5.01
CA ASP A 109 -17.13 -4.28 4.12
C ASP A 109 -17.03 -2.90 4.79
N ALA A 110 -17.25 -2.79 6.11
CA ALA A 110 -17.19 -1.51 6.83
C ALA A 110 -15.86 -0.76 6.63
N ILE A 111 -14.75 -1.49 6.51
CA ILE A 111 -13.41 -0.90 6.37
C ILE A 111 -13.02 -0.62 4.91
N MET A 112 -13.67 -1.27 3.93
CA MET A 112 -13.27 -1.22 2.52
C MET A 112 -13.35 0.17 1.88
N PRO A 113 -14.39 1.00 2.11
CA PRO A 113 -14.42 2.37 1.60
C PRO A 113 -13.21 3.19 2.08
N THR A 114 -12.82 2.99 3.34
CA THR A 114 -11.65 3.65 3.92
C THR A 114 -10.37 3.15 3.25
N LEU A 115 -10.14 1.83 3.14
CA LEU A 115 -8.93 1.30 2.47
C LEU A 115 -8.85 1.72 1.00
N ASN A 116 -9.97 1.74 0.29
CA ASN A 116 -10.03 2.21 -1.10
C ASN A 116 -9.67 3.70 -1.25
N SER A 117 -9.83 4.50 -0.20
CA SER A 117 -9.40 5.91 -0.18
C SER A 117 -7.91 6.11 0.12
N PHE A 118 -7.19 5.07 0.55
CA PHE A 118 -5.78 5.21 0.94
C PHE A 118 -4.86 5.41 -0.27
N GLY A 119 -5.26 4.94 -1.46
CA GLY A 119 -4.42 4.91 -2.65
C GLY A 119 -3.27 3.92 -2.47
N ILE A 120 -3.61 2.68 -2.13
CA ILE A 120 -2.63 1.60 -1.93
C ILE A 120 -2.06 1.20 -3.30
N ASP A 121 -0.72 1.18 -3.41
CA ASP A 121 -0.01 0.92 -4.66
C ASP A 121 0.10 -0.57 -4.97
N ALA A 122 0.32 -1.37 -3.91
CA ALA A 122 0.32 -2.83 -3.91
C ALA A 122 -0.18 -3.37 -2.57
N TYR A 123 -0.99 -4.42 -2.64
CA TYR A 123 -1.51 -5.12 -1.48
C TYR A 123 -1.15 -6.59 -1.53
N THR A 124 -0.74 -7.18 -0.41
CA THR A 124 -0.57 -8.62 -0.25
C THR A 124 -1.55 -9.11 0.80
N PRO A 125 -2.46 -10.06 0.50
CA PRO A 125 -3.36 -10.61 1.52
C PRO A 125 -2.61 -11.39 2.60
N GLY A 126 -3.02 -11.24 3.84
CA GLY A 126 -2.65 -12.07 4.99
C GLY A 126 -3.67 -13.18 5.22
N ASN A 127 -3.51 -13.90 6.33
CA ASN A 127 -4.38 -15.04 6.64
C ASN A 127 -5.82 -14.62 6.93
N TRP A 128 -6.05 -13.42 7.48
CA TRP A 128 -7.42 -12.99 7.83
C TRP A 128 -8.26 -12.55 6.63
N GLU A 129 -7.65 -12.29 5.47
CA GLU A 129 -8.41 -12.04 4.24
C GLU A 129 -9.20 -13.27 3.77
N PHE A 130 -8.83 -14.46 4.23
CA PHE A 130 -9.55 -15.71 3.99
C PHE A 130 -10.61 -16.02 5.06
N GLY A 131 -10.69 -15.22 6.14
CA GLY A 131 -11.52 -15.51 7.32
C GLY A 131 -13.02 -15.61 7.04
N TYR A 132 -13.53 -14.87 6.05
CA TYR A 132 -14.93 -14.97 5.60
C TYR A 132 -15.13 -15.94 4.43
N GLY A 133 -14.12 -16.75 4.14
CA GLY A 133 -14.15 -17.79 3.14
C GLY A 133 -13.76 -17.32 1.72
N PRO A 134 -13.53 -18.29 0.82
CA PRO A 134 -12.96 -18.04 -0.50
C PRO A 134 -13.88 -17.21 -1.41
N ALA A 135 -15.19 -17.23 -1.18
CA ALA A 135 -16.14 -16.46 -1.97
C ALA A 135 -16.01 -14.96 -1.72
N VAL A 136 -15.90 -14.55 -0.45
CA VAL A 136 -15.69 -13.15 -0.08
C VAL A 136 -14.34 -12.68 -0.58
N PHE A 137 -13.28 -13.47 -0.37
CA PHE A 137 -11.94 -13.16 -0.87
C PHE A 137 -11.93 -12.90 -2.39
N ARG A 138 -12.50 -13.82 -3.18
CA ARG A 138 -12.57 -13.69 -4.64
C ARG A 138 -13.38 -12.48 -5.09
N ASN A 139 -14.49 -12.21 -4.43
CA ASN A 139 -15.28 -11.03 -4.77
C ASN A 139 -14.53 -9.73 -4.45
N ARG A 140 -13.80 -9.69 -3.32
CA ARG A 140 -13.11 -8.50 -2.81
C ARG A 140 -11.80 -8.20 -3.52
N PHE A 141 -10.90 -9.17 -3.66
CA PHE A 141 -9.50 -8.93 -4.01
C PHE A 141 -9.10 -9.36 -5.42
N THR A 142 -9.89 -10.19 -6.11
CA THR A 142 -9.53 -10.66 -7.46
C THR A 142 -10.17 -9.80 -8.56
N SER A 143 -9.39 -9.51 -9.59
CA SER A 143 -9.85 -8.82 -10.80
C SER A 143 -10.41 -9.78 -11.86
N PHE A 144 -10.08 -11.07 -11.81
CA PHE A 144 -10.44 -12.09 -12.80
C PHE A 144 -10.93 -13.41 -12.16
N GLY A 145 -11.47 -14.30 -12.98
CA GLY A 145 -11.92 -15.64 -12.60
C GLY A 145 -13.28 -15.65 -11.88
N PRO A 146 -13.92 -16.81 -11.70
CA PRO A 146 -15.30 -16.89 -11.25
C PRO A 146 -15.43 -16.26 -9.88
N LYS A 147 -16.41 -15.38 -9.74
CA LYS A 147 -16.78 -14.74 -8.50
C LYS A 147 -17.96 -15.54 -7.97
N PRO A 148 -17.72 -16.55 -7.11
CA PRO A 148 -18.79 -17.39 -6.62
C PRO A 148 -19.79 -16.53 -5.83
N GLY A 149 -21.04 -16.98 -5.79
CA GLY A 149 -22.05 -16.37 -4.94
C GLY A 149 -21.62 -16.39 -3.47
N ILE A 150 -22.08 -15.40 -2.71
CA ILE A 150 -21.85 -15.36 -1.26
C ILE A 150 -22.83 -16.30 -0.58
N ALA A 151 -22.35 -17.11 0.36
CA ALA A 151 -23.18 -18.05 1.10
C ALA A 151 -24.28 -17.30 1.89
N PRO A 152 -25.53 -17.81 1.94
CA PRO A 152 -26.64 -17.10 2.58
C PRO A 152 -26.39 -16.71 4.05
N ASN A 153 -25.69 -17.56 4.81
CA ASN A 153 -25.36 -17.28 6.21
C ASN A 153 -24.38 -16.11 6.38
N LEU A 154 -23.46 -15.90 5.43
CA LEU A 154 -22.59 -14.72 5.41
C LEU A 154 -23.37 -13.46 5.05
N ALA A 155 -24.33 -13.56 4.13
CA ALA A 155 -25.22 -12.46 3.77
C ALA A 155 -26.15 -12.06 4.93
N VAL A 156 -26.56 -13.02 5.77
CA VAL A 156 -27.32 -12.75 6.99
C VAL A 156 -26.47 -11.97 7.98
N MET A 157 -25.22 -12.37 8.26
CA MET A 157 -24.30 -11.62 9.16
C MET A 157 -24.20 -10.13 8.79
N ALA A 158 -24.09 -9.82 7.48
CA ALA A 158 -24.07 -8.46 6.94
C ALA A 158 -25.34 -7.64 7.24
N ASN A 159 -26.46 -8.31 7.54
CA ASN A 159 -27.80 -7.75 7.75
C ASN A 159 -28.28 -7.90 9.22
N GLN A 160 -27.44 -8.29 10.17
CA GLN A 160 -27.88 -8.68 11.53
C GLN A 160 -27.81 -7.57 12.59
N VAL A 161 -28.55 -6.49 12.39
CA VAL A 161 -29.12 -5.80 13.57
C VAL A 161 -30.59 -6.16 13.62
N ASP A 162 -30.92 -7.25 14.31
CA ASP A 162 -32.29 -7.60 14.66
C ASP A 162 -32.66 -6.85 15.94
N CYS A 163 -33.51 -5.84 15.83
CA CYS A 163 -33.98 -5.07 16.99
C CYS A 163 -35.24 -5.68 17.65
N THR A 164 -35.66 -6.88 17.24
CA THR A 164 -36.84 -7.53 17.80
C THR A 164 -36.69 -7.73 19.31
N GLY A 165 -37.55 -7.06 20.08
CA GLY A 165 -37.59 -7.19 21.55
C GLY A 165 -36.57 -6.32 22.31
N VAL A 166 -35.85 -5.40 21.65
CA VAL A 166 -34.91 -4.48 22.32
C VAL A 166 -35.47 -3.05 22.32
N PRO A 167 -36.01 -2.56 23.46
CA PRO A 167 -36.59 -1.22 23.54
C PRO A 167 -35.55 -0.13 23.21
N GLY A 168 -35.86 0.73 22.23
CA GLY A 168 -34.98 1.82 21.81
C GLY A 168 -33.91 1.44 20.76
N CYS A 169 -33.88 0.18 20.31
CA CYS A 169 -33.05 -0.23 19.17
C CYS A 169 -33.73 0.20 17.86
N VAL A 170 -32.99 0.91 17.01
CA VAL A 170 -33.40 1.22 15.64
C VAL A 170 -32.51 0.40 14.73
N GLU A 171 -33.09 -0.45 13.89
CA GLU A 171 -32.34 -1.18 12.88
C GLU A 171 -31.65 -0.13 11.99
N MET A 172 -30.33 -0.09 12.01
CA MET A 172 -29.62 0.74 11.06
C MET A 172 -29.91 0.16 9.67
N PRO A 173 -30.43 0.95 8.72
CA PRO A 173 -30.55 0.46 7.36
C PRO A 173 -29.16 -0.01 6.91
N PRO A 174 -29.07 -1.11 6.15
CA PRO A 174 -27.81 -1.57 5.62
C PRO A 174 -27.08 -0.37 5.00
N PRO A 175 -25.75 -0.23 5.20
CA PRO A 175 -25.01 0.86 4.55
C PRO A 175 -25.37 0.85 3.06
N PRO A 176 -25.38 2.00 2.35
CA PRO A 176 -25.92 2.13 0.98
C PRO A 176 -25.28 1.19 -0.08
N VAL A 177 -24.31 0.37 0.32
CA VAL A 177 -23.61 -0.63 -0.49
C VAL A 177 -24.03 -2.08 -0.18
N ALA A 178 -24.74 -2.32 0.92
CA ALA A 178 -25.28 -3.61 1.33
C ALA A 178 -26.69 -3.80 0.75
N SER A 179 -26.80 -3.82 -0.57
CA SER A 179 -27.85 -4.65 -1.17
C SER A 179 -27.40 -6.10 -1.01
N ALA A 180 -28.29 -6.93 -0.45
CA ALA A 180 -28.04 -8.33 -0.10
C ALA A 180 -27.17 -9.03 -1.16
N GLY A 181 -25.93 -9.37 -0.78
CA GLY A 181 -25.00 -10.15 -1.62
C GLY A 181 -23.84 -9.38 -2.27
N HIS A 182 -23.64 -8.09 -2.01
CA HIS A 182 -22.52 -7.34 -2.60
C HIS A 182 -21.36 -7.14 -1.64
N VAL A 183 -20.23 -7.82 -1.89
CA VAL A 183 -18.93 -7.58 -1.22
C VAL A 183 -18.26 -6.36 -1.85
N ILE A 184 -17.88 -5.38 -1.03
CA ILE A 184 -17.17 -4.19 -1.52
C ILE A 184 -15.78 -4.59 -2.01
N ARG A 185 -15.50 -4.31 -3.29
CA ARG A 185 -14.23 -4.65 -3.94
C ARG A 185 -13.11 -3.72 -3.52
N ALA A 186 -11.89 -4.27 -3.44
CA ALA A 186 -10.67 -3.49 -3.40
C ALA A 186 -10.46 -2.77 -4.75
N ASN A 187 -10.03 -1.50 -4.70
CA ASN A 187 -9.62 -0.74 -5.90
C ASN A 187 -8.10 -0.72 -6.12
N PHE A 188 -7.36 -1.47 -5.31
CA PHE A 188 -5.91 -1.58 -5.34
C PHE A 188 -5.49 -2.99 -5.80
N PRO A 189 -4.31 -3.13 -6.43
CA PRO A 189 -3.85 -4.41 -6.95
C PRO A 189 -3.42 -5.34 -5.81
N SER A 190 -4.00 -6.53 -5.77
CA SER A 190 -3.65 -7.59 -4.83
C SER A 190 -2.63 -8.56 -5.46
N LEU A 191 -1.57 -8.89 -4.74
CA LEU A 191 -0.43 -9.67 -5.19
C LEU A 191 -0.24 -10.90 -4.31
N ALA A 192 -0.02 -12.05 -4.94
CA ALA A 192 0.42 -13.27 -4.25
C ALA A 192 1.01 -14.26 -5.26
N ILE A 193 2.30 -14.57 -5.11
CA ILE A 193 3.00 -15.55 -5.96
C ILE A 193 2.64 -17.01 -5.60
N ASN A 194 2.23 -17.23 -4.35
CA ASN A 194 2.01 -18.55 -3.77
C ASN A 194 0.52 -18.90 -3.54
N LEU A 195 -0.42 -18.13 -4.10
CA LEU A 195 -1.85 -18.39 -3.98
C LEU A 195 -2.42 -19.03 -5.26
N TYR A 196 -2.83 -20.30 -5.16
CA TYR A 196 -3.30 -21.11 -6.29
C TYR A 196 -4.71 -21.65 -6.04
N ASN A 197 -5.45 -21.88 -7.12
CA ASN A 197 -6.67 -22.69 -7.06
C ASN A 197 -6.28 -24.13 -6.84
N ASP A 198 -6.75 -24.71 -5.73
CA ASP A 198 -6.66 -26.14 -5.50
C ASP A 198 -7.39 -26.89 -6.63
N ALA A 199 -6.74 -27.93 -7.15
CA ALA A 199 -7.29 -28.80 -8.19
C ALA A 199 -8.22 -29.87 -7.61
N ASP A 200 -8.04 -30.22 -6.33
CA ASP A 200 -8.64 -31.43 -5.76
C ASP A 200 -9.90 -31.12 -4.93
N THR A 201 -9.99 -29.93 -4.32
CA THR A 201 -11.09 -29.59 -3.40
C THR A 201 -11.97 -28.42 -3.83
N ALA A 202 -11.54 -27.63 -4.82
CA ALA A 202 -12.26 -26.43 -5.20
C ALA A 202 -13.38 -26.75 -6.22
N PRO A 203 -14.63 -26.26 -6.03
CA PRO A 203 -15.71 -26.37 -7.01
C PRO A 203 -15.50 -25.37 -8.16
N LEU A 204 -14.31 -25.39 -8.76
CA LEU A 204 -13.89 -24.51 -9.84
C LEU A 204 -13.80 -25.31 -11.15
N PRO A 205 -14.10 -24.67 -12.30
CA PRO A 205 -13.85 -25.27 -13.60
C PRO A 205 -12.41 -25.77 -13.76
N ALA A 206 -12.23 -26.95 -14.35
CA ALA A 206 -10.92 -27.62 -14.46
C ALA A 206 -9.81 -26.76 -15.10
N PHE A 207 -10.15 -25.88 -16.04
CA PHE A 207 -9.17 -24.99 -16.67
C PHE A 207 -8.54 -23.96 -15.72
N LEU A 208 -9.13 -23.76 -14.54
CA LEU A 208 -8.62 -22.86 -13.49
C LEU A 208 -7.82 -23.59 -12.41
N HIS A 209 -7.82 -24.92 -12.39
CA HIS A 209 -7.06 -25.72 -11.44
C HIS A 209 -5.56 -25.43 -11.58
N ASN A 210 -4.86 -25.35 -10.43
CA ASN A 210 -3.44 -25.01 -10.35
C ASN A 210 -3.06 -23.67 -11.00
N LYS A 211 -4.04 -22.80 -11.31
CA LYS A 211 -3.78 -21.44 -11.76
C LYS A 211 -3.70 -20.50 -10.56
N ARG A 212 -2.80 -19.52 -10.64
CA ARG A 212 -2.69 -18.46 -9.63
C ARG A 212 -3.99 -17.66 -9.55
N VAL A 213 -4.35 -17.30 -8.33
CA VAL A 213 -5.53 -16.48 -8.03
C VAL A 213 -5.25 -14.99 -8.20
N LEU A 214 -4.02 -14.56 -7.96
CA LEU A 214 -3.57 -13.18 -8.03
C LEU A 214 -2.34 -13.04 -8.93
N ALA A 215 -2.04 -11.80 -9.32
CA ALA A 215 -0.76 -11.51 -9.95
C ALA A 215 0.39 -11.79 -8.96
N PRO A 216 1.51 -12.37 -9.41
CA PRO A 216 2.62 -12.69 -8.50
C PRO A 216 3.39 -11.44 -8.04
N TYR A 217 3.47 -10.43 -8.90
CA TYR A 217 4.21 -9.19 -8.67
C TYR A 217 3.63 -8.04 -9.48
N LYS A 218 4.05 -6.82 -9.15
CA LYS A 218 3.83 -5.61 -9.95
C LYS A 218 5.13 -4.82 -10.05
N ILE A 219 5.41 -4.29 -11.24
CA ILE A 219 6.57 -3.43 -11.49
C ILE A 219 6.11 -1.97 -11.42
N PHE A 220 6.88 -1.15 -10.75
CA PHE A 220 6.75 0.30 -10.66
C PHE A 220 7.99 0.96 -11.23
N VAL A 221 7.82 2.16 -11.78
CA VAL A 221 8.93 3.03 -12.13
C VAL A 221 8.74 4.33 -11.35
N VAL A 222 9.60 4.57 -10.37
CA VAL A 222 9.54 5.74 -9.49
C VAL A 222 10.85 6.49 -9.64
N ASP A 223 10.79 7.75 -10.07
CA ASP A 223 11.97 8.56 -10.39
C ASP A 223 12.98 7.84 -11.32
N GLY A 224 12.47 7.11 -12.32
CA GLY A 224 13.29 6.31 -13.24
C GLY A 224 13.95 5.07 -12.63
N VAL A 225 13.69 4.75 -11.37
CA VAL A 225 14.11 3.49 -10.73
C VAL A 225 13.01 2.45 -10.91
N THR A 226 13.37 1.28 -11.42
CA THR A 226 12.44 0.16 -11.58
C THR A 226 12.38 -0.65 -10.28
N ILE A 227 11.18 -0.80 -9.71
CA ILE A 227 10.93 -1.53 -8.47
C ILE A 227 9.95 -2.66 -8.76
N ALA A 228 10.33 -3.90 -8.44
CA ALA A 228 9.41 -5.04 -8.46
C ALA A 228 8.93 -5.34 -7.04
N VAL A 229 7.60 -5.32 -6.84
CA VAL A 229 6.96 -5.74 -5.59
C VAL A 229 6.36 -7.12 -5.80
N ILE A 230 6.81 -8.10 -5.02
CA ILE A 230 6.35 -9.50 -5.06
C ILE A 230 5.50 -9.76 -3.82
N GLY A 231 4.28 -10.25 -4.01
CA GLY A 231 3.40 -10.60 -2.89
C GLY A 231 3.59 -12.05 -2.45
N ILE A 232 3.64 -12.30 -1.16
CA ILE A 232 3.68 -13.64 -0.56
C ILE A 232 2.70 -13.66 0.62
N THR A 233 1.76 -14.60 0.61
CA THR A 233 0.81 -14.81 1.70
C THR A 233 1.27 -15.98 2.58
N ALA A 234 0.97 -15.97 3.89
CA ALA A 234 1.38 -17.01 4.85
C ALA A 234 0.21 -17.94 5.18
#